data_AF-A0A952GRA8-F1
#
_entry.id   AF-A0A952GRA8-F1
#
_cell.length_a   1.000
_cell.length_b   1.000
_cell.length_c   1.000
_cell.angle_alpha   90.00
_cell.angle_beta   90.00
_cell.angle_gamma   90.00
#
_symmetry.space_group_name_H-M   'P 1'
#
loop_
_entity.id
_entity.type
_entity.pdbx_description
1 polymer ?
#
loop_
_entity_poly.entity_id
_entity_poly.type
_entity_poly.pdbx_seq_one_letter_code
_entity_poly.pdbx_strand_id
1 'polypeptide(L)'
;MATAKRANTTTPAATGDGRRTYVLDTSVLLADPGAMKRFEEHEVVLPVVVITELEGKRHHPELGYFARSALRMLDELRVSAGRLDQPVPIGEDGGTLRVELNHTDADSLPSGFRLGDNDTRILAVARNLANEGHQVTLVSKDLPLRIKASAVGLDAEEYRGELAHESDSGWTGMQEVDLTAADLDDLYDEGVLDLDDARELP
;
A
#
# COMPACT_ATOMS: atom_id res chain seq x y z
N MET A 1 2.10 50.34 -20.74
CA MET A 1 0.97 49.42 -20.95
C MET A 1 1.26 48.58 -22.17
N ALA A 2 1.71 47.33 -21.98
CA ALA A 2 1.98 46.38 -23.06
C ALA A 2 1.35 45.04 -22.68
N THR A 3 0.37 44.63 -23.47
CA THR A 3 -0.48 43.45 -23.29
C THR A 3 0.25 42.23 -23.86
N ALA A 4 0.68 41.30 -23.01
CA ALA A 4 1.28 40.04 -23.45
C ALA A 4 0.21 38.94 -23.53
N LYS A 5 -0.04 38.50 -24.76
CA LYS A 5 -0.95 37.45 -25.21
C LYS A 5 -0.45 36.10 -24.68
N ARG A 6 -1.23 35.42 -23.83
CA ARG A 6 -0.92 34.05 -23.35
C ARG A 6 -1.07 33.08 -24.52
N ALA A 7 0.01 32.37 -24.86
CA ALA A 7 0.02 31.30 -25.82
C ALA A 7 -0.63 30.04 -25.21
N ASN A 8 -1.68 29.55 -25.87
CA ASN A 8 -2.37 28.32 -25.51
C ASN A 8 -1.49 27.14 -25.96
N THR A 9 -0.86 26.45 -25.00
CA THR A 9 -0.08 25.24 -25.28
C THR A 9 -1.01 24.05 -25.14
N THR A 10 -1.55 23.59 -26.27
CA THR A 10 -2.36 22.37 -26.34
C THR A 10 -1.44 21.17 -26.15
N THR A 11 -1.49 20.54 -24.97
CA THR A 11 -0.86 19.24 -24.69
C THR A 11 -1.50 18.16 -25.58
N PRO A 12 -0.72 17.21 -26.14
CA PRO A 12 -1.29 16.13 -26.95
C PRO A 12 -2.22 15.26 -26.11
N ALA A 13 -3.41 14.97 -26.65
CA ALA A 13 -4.39 14.10 -26.02
C ALA A 13 -3.85 12.67 -25.88
N ALA A 14 -3.82 12.15 -24.66
CA ALA A 14 -3.47 10.77 -24.37
C ALA A 14 -4.59 9.84 -24.83
N THR A 15 -4.25 8.86 -25.65
CA THR A 15 -5.12 7.73 -26.00
C THR A 15 -5.04 6.68 -24.90
N GLY A 16 -6.12 6.51 -24.13
CA GLY A 16 -6.30 5.47 -23.12
C GLY A 16 -7.43 5.87 -22.17
N ASP A 17 -8.28 4.92 -21.80
CA ASP A 17 -9.59 5.01 -21.11
C ASP A 17 -9.67 5.75 -19.75
N GLY A 18 -8.87 6.79 -19.50
CA GLY A 18 -8.81 7.50 -18.21
C GLY A 18 -8.23 6.68 -17.05
N ARG A 19 -7.98 5.37 -17.26
CA ARG A 19 -7.50 4.43 -16.26
C ARG A 19 -6.07 4.74 -15.83
N ARG A 20 -5.88 4.95 -14.52
CA ARG A 20 -4.59 5.20 -13.88
C ARG A 20 -3.98 3.92 -13.31
N THR A 21 -2.67 3.96 -13.08
CA THR A 21 -1.92 2.90 -12.40
C THR A 21 -1.38 3.44 -11.08
N TYR A 22 -1.84 2.89 -9.97
CA TYR A 22 -1.42 3.25 -8.62
C TYR A 22 -0.39 2.27 -8.11
N VAL A 23 0.80 2.75 -7.79
CA VAL A 23 1.84 1.94 -7.13
C VAL A 23 1.73 2.20 -5.64
N LEU A 24 1.41 1.18 -4.85
CA LEU A 24 1.29 1.33 -3.40
C LEU A 24 2.58 0.91 -2.70
N ASP A 25 2.88 1.66 -1.65
CA ASP A 25 3.92 1.35 -0.67
C ASP A 25 3.33 0.61 0.55
N THR A 26 4.18 -0.06 1.33
CA THR A 26 3.82 -0.80 2.54
C THR A 26 3.16 0.11 3.58
N SER A 27 3.58 1.38 3.68
CA SER A 27 2.97 2.35 4.60
C SER A 27 1.46 2.52 4.39
N VAL A 28 0.98 2.33 3.15
CA VAL A 28 -0.46 2.37 2.82
C VAL A 28 -1.18 1.17 3.39
N LEU A 29 -0.65 -0.04 3.19
CA LEU A 29 -1.27 -1.29 3.64
C LEU A 29 -1.18 -1.49 5.16
N LEU A 30 -0.17 -0.90 5.79
CA LEU A 30 -0.05 -0.87 7.25
C LEU A 30 -1.00 0.12 7.92
N ALA A 31 -1.46 1.15 7.19
CA ALA A 31 -2.49 2.05 7.68
C ALA A 31 -3.90 1.54 7.37
N ASP A 32 -4.08 0.93 6.19
CA ASP A 32 -5.34 0.35 5.77
C ASP A 32 -5.10 -0.91 4.91
N PRO A 33 -5.28 -2.11 5.48
CA PRO A 33 -5.17 -3.38 4.75
C PRO A 33 -6.11 -3.48 3.55
N GLY A 34 -7.27 -2.81 3.61
CA GLY A 34 -8.26 -2.76 2.55
C GLY A 34 -7.95 -1.76 1.44
N ALA A 35 -6.89 -0.96 1.57
CA ALA A 35 -6.54 0.09 0.61
C ALA A 35 -6.43 -0.41 -0.83
N MET A 36 -5.97 -1.66 -1.03
CA MET A 36 -5.87 -2.28 -2.35
C MET A 36 -7.19 -2.25 -3.13
N LYS A 37 -8.34 -2.23 -2.46
CA LYS A 37 -9.68 -2.26 -3.09
C LYS A 37 -10.30 -0.86 -3.29
N ARG A 38 -9.60 0.21 -2.90
CA ARG A 38 -10.16 1.58 -2.85
C ARG A 38 -9.83 2.45 -4.07
N PHE A 39 -9.34 1.85 -5.14
CA PHE A 39 -8.91 2.55 -6.35
C PHE A 39 -9.91 2.40 -7.51
N GLU A 40 -11.18 2.10 -7.21
CA GLU A 40 -12.29 2.08 -8.18
C GLU A 40 -11.95 1.24 -9.43
N GLU A 41 -12.07 1.81 -10.63
CA GLU A 41 -11.76 1.14 -11.90
C GLU A 41 -10.27 1.00 -12.21
N HIS A 42 -9.39 1.53 -11.36
CA HIS A 42 -7.97 1.70 -11.66
C HIS A 42 -7.12 0.46 -11.42
N GLU A 43 -5.91 0.48 -11.93
CA GLU A 43 -4.93 -0.59 -11.72
C GLU A 43 -4.10 -0.30 -10.47
N VAL A 44 -3.96 -1.29 -9.60
CA VAL A 44 -3.13 -1.26 -8.39
C VAL A 44 -1.96 -2.20 -8.58
N VAL A 45 -0.76 -1.69 -8.37
CA VAL A 45 0.49 -2.43 -8.50
C VAL A 45 1.23 -2.42 -7.16
N LEU A 46 1.56 -3.60 -6.67
CA LEU A 46 2.36 -3.79 -5.45
C LEU A 46 3.77 -4.24 -5.82
N PRO A 47 4.80 -3.42 -5.61
CA PRO A 47 6.17 -3.89 -5.70
C PRO A 47 6.41 -5.09 -4.78
N VAL A 48 7.12 -6.13 -5.24
CA VAL A 48 7.37 -7.34 -4.41
C VAL A 48 8.01 -7.04 -3.05
N VAL A 49 8.77 -5.95 -2.95
CA VAL A 49 9.39 -5.51 -1.69
C VAL A 49 8.35 -5.21 -0.61
N VAL A 50 7.14 -4.76 -0.99
CA VAL A 50 6.04 -4.49 -0.07
C VAL A 50 5.62 -5.77 0.67
N ILE A 51 5.61 -6.91 -0.02
CA ILE A 51 5.28 -8.21 0.58
C ILE A 51 6.32 -8.58 1.65
N THR A 52 7.61 -8.39 1.33
CA THR A 52 8.70 -8.64 2.27
C THR A 52 8.62 -7.75 3.50
N GLU A 53 8.28 -6.48 3.32
CA GLU A 53 8.11 -5.54 4.44
C GLU A 53 6.90 -5.88 5.32
N LEU A 54 5.76 -6.25 4.72
CA LEU A 54 4.60 -6.73 5.47
C LEU A 54 4.94 -7.95 6.31
N GLU A 55 5.63 -8.95 5.74
CA GLU A 55 6.07 -10.13 6.49
C GLU A 55 6.99 -9.74 7.65
N GLY A 56 7.94 -8.84 7.42
CA GLY A 56 8.81 -8.30 8.47
C GLY A 56 8.07 -7.56 9.60
N LYS A 57 6.85 -7.06 9.34
CA LYS A 57 6.01 -6.35 10.32
C LYS A 57 4.96 -7.26 10.98
N ARG A 58 4.86 -8.53 10.60
CA ARG A 58 3.82 -9.46 11.08
C ARG A 58 3.74 -9.61 12.61
N HIS A 59 4.87 -9.49 13.31
CA HIS A 59 5.00 -9.61 14.76
C HIS A 59 5.19 -8.25 15.46
N HIS A 60 5.03 -7.14 14.75
CA HIS A 60 5.14 -5.82 15.35
C HIS A 60 3.98 -5.60 16.33
N PRO A 61 4.21 -5.09 17.55
CA PRO A 61 3.16 -4.89 18.55
C PRO A 61 1.99 -4.05 18.03
N GLU A 62 2.28 -2.94 17.34
CA GLU A 62 1.26 -2.01 16.85
C GLU A 62 0.81 -2.28 15.41
N LEU A 63 1.68 -2.83 14.57
CA LEU A 63 1.46 -2.93 13.12
C LEU A 63 1.15 -4.36 12.67
N GLY A 64 1.34 -5.34 13.55
CA GLY A 64 1.24 -6.76 13.22
C GLY A 64 -0.17 -7.16 12.79
N TYR A 65 -1.20 -6.57 13.38
CA TYR A 65 -2.59 -6.79 12.97
C TYR A 65 -2.79 -6.37 11.51
N PHE A 66 -2.43 -5.13 11.15
CA PHE A 66 -2.60 -4.61 9.80
C PHE A 66 -1.78 -5.40 8.78
N ALA A 67 -0.52 -5.73 9.11
CA ALA A 67 0.32 -6.56 8.26
C ALA A 67 -0.29 -7.94 8.00
N ARG A 68 -0.77 -8.64 9.04
CA ARG A 68 -1.43 -9.94 8.90
C ARG A 68 -2.71 -9.84 8.08
N SER A 69 -3.52 -8.81 8.30
CA SER A 69 -4.76 -8.57 7.56
C SER A 69 -4.49 -8.34 6.07
N ALA A 70 -3.49 -7.52 5.73
CA ALA A 70 -3.11 -7.28 4.34
C ALA A 70 -2.58 -8.57 3.66
N LEU A 71 -1.72 -9.33 4.36
CA LEU A 71 -1.21 -10.62 3.88
C LEU A 71 -2.33 -11.66 3.68
N ARG A 72 -3.33 -11.71 4.57
CA ARG A 72 -4.51 -12.58 4.41
C ARG A 72 -5.32 -12.22 3.19
N MET A 73 -5.60 -10.93 2.96
CA MET A 73 -6.31 -10.48 1.75
C MET A 73 -5.55 -10.83 0.46
N LEU A 74 -4.23 -10.69 0.47
CA LEU A 74 -3.39 -11.11 -0.66
C LEU A 74 -3.44 -12.62 -0.86
N ASP A 75 -3.44 -13.41 0.21
CA ASP A 75 -3.55 -14.86 0.12
C ASP A 75 -4.91 -15.30 -0.43
N GLU A 76 -6.01 -14.65 -0.03
CA GLU A 76 -7.35 -14.88 -0.59
C GLU A 76 -7.38 -14.60 -2.10
N LEU A 77 -6.82 -13.47 -2.54
CA LEU A 77 -6.70 -13.15 -3.95
C LEU A 77 -5.87 -14.21 -4.69
N ARG A 78 -4.75 -14.65 -4.12
CA ARG A 78 -3.92 -15.73 -4.68
C ARG A 78 -4.69 -17.04 -4.79
N VAL A 79 -5.46 -17.42 -3.78
CA VAL A 79 -6.26 -18.67 -3.80
C VAL A 79 -7.32 -18.60 -4.90
N SER A 80 -7.96 -17.45 -5.08
CA SER A 80 -9.00 -17.27 -6.12
C SER A 80 -8.46 -17.21 -7.55
N ALA A 81 -7.32 -16.54 -7.76
CA ALA A 81 -6.76 -16.27 -9.10
C ALA A 81 -5.57 -17.20 -9.47
N GLY A 82 -5.06 -17.97 -8.52
CA GLY A 82 -3.89 -18.84 -8.63
C GLY A 82 -2.55 -18.10 -8.54
N ARG A 83 -2.43 -16.94 -9.18
CA ARG A 83 -1.20 -16.11 -9.20
C ARG A 83 -1.53 -14.64 -9.07
N LEU A 84 -0.60 -13.88 -8.50
CA LEU A 84 -0.74 -12.42 -8.31
C LEU A 84 0.17 -11.59 -9.20
N ASP A 85 1.05 -12.19 -10.01
CA ASP A 85 1.91 -11.46 -10.96
C ASP A 85 1.16 -11.04 -12.24
N GLN A 86 -0.12 -11.38 -12.34
CA GLN A 86 -1.03 -10.95 -13.40
C GLN A 86 -2.16 -10.11 -12.79
N PRO A 87 -2.81 -9.22 -13.57
CA PRO A 87 -3.94 -8.45 -13.08
C PRO A 87 -5.07 -9.36 -12.56
N VAL A 88 -5.38 -9.23 -11.27
CA VAL A 88 -6.48 -9.91 -10.59
C VAL A 88 -7.59 -8.89 -10.33
N PRO A 89 -8.85 -9.15 -10.72
CA PRO A 89 -9.95 -8.24 -10.42
C PRO A 89 -10.08 -7.97 -8.91
N ILE A 90 -10.28 -6.71 -8.56
CA ILE A 90 -10.51 -6.25 -7.19
C ILE A 90 -11.71 -5.29 -7.17
N GLY A 91 -12.51 -5.37 -6.11
CA GLY A 91 -13.73 -4.56 -6.00
C GLY A 91 -14.78 -4.92 -7.05
N GLU A 92 -15.73 -4.01 -7.25
CA GLU A 92 -16.86 -4.18 -8.19
C GLU A 92 -16.76 -3.26 -9.41
N ASP A 93 -15.93 -2.21 -9.34
CA ASP A 93 -15.83 -1.14 -10.33
C ASP A 93 -14.87 -1.46 -11.50
N GLY A 94 -14.35 -2.69 -11.56
CA GLY A 94 -13.46 -3.14 -12.64
C GLY A 94 -11.96 -2.89 -12.40
N GLY A 95 -11.58 -2.50 -11.18
CA GLY A 95 -10.19 -2.38 -10.75
C GLY A 95 -9.44 -3.71 -10.77
N THR A 96 -8.10 -3.62 -10.81
CA THR A 96 -7.23 -4.81 -10.81
C THR A 96 -6.03 -4.64 -9.88
N LEU A 97 -5.59 -5.72 -9.24
CA LEU A 97 -4.36 -5.79 -8.45
C LEU A 97 -3.35 -6.70 -9.13
N ARG A 98 -2.07 -6.31 -9.16
CA ARG A 98 -0.96 -7.25 -9.39
C ARG A 98 0.24 -6.97 -8.49
N VAL A 99 1.03 -8.00 -8.22
CA VAL A 99 2.34 -7.91 -7.59
C VAL A 99 3.40 -7.83 -8.67
N GLU A 100 4.20 -6.77 -8.66
CA GLU A 100 5.24 -6.49 -9.64
C GLU A 100 6.58 -7.10 -9.23
N LEU A 101 7.08 -8.00 -10.08
CA LEU A 101 8.29 -8.81 -9.83
C LEU A 101 9.52 -8.33 -10.62
N ASN A 102 9.34 -7.74 -11.80
CA ASN A 102 10.42 -7.59 -12.79
C ASN A 102 11.01 -6.18 -12.84
N HIS A 103 10.21 -5.15 -12.54
CA HIS A 103 10.59 -3.75 -12.67
C HIS A 103 11.47 -3.20 -11.53
N THR A 104 12.27 -4.06 -10.88
CA THR A 104 13.14 -3.67 -9.76
C THR A 104 14.48 -3.06 -10.19
N ASP A 105 14.78 -3.03 -11.50
CA ASP A 105 16.01 -2.44 -12.01
C ASP A 105 15.99 -0.91 -11.85
N ALA A 106 16.94 -0.40 -11.07
CA ALA A 106 17.08 1.01 -10.71
C ALA A 106 17.80 1.84 -11.78
N ASP A 107 18.19 1.26 -12.92
CA ASP A 107 18.87 1.99 -14.00
C ASP A 107 18.02 3.12 -14.61
N SER A 108 16.70 3.06 -14.48
CA SER A 108 15.78 4.13 -14.86
C SER A 108 15.77 5.32 -13.89
N LEU A 109 16.35 5.17 -12.70
CA LEU A 109 16.48 6.22 -11.70
C LEU A 109 17.82 6.96 -11.83
N PRO A 110 17.92 8.24 -11.39
CA PRO A 110 19.20 8.93 -11.31
C PRO A 110 20.16 8.21 -10.35
N SER A 111 21.48 8.29 -10.60
CA SER A 111 22.50 7.57 -9.81
C SER A 111 22.42 7.82 -8.30
N GLY A 112 22.05 9.04 -7.88
CA GLY A 112 21.87 9.39 -6.47
C GLY A 112 20.70 8.67 -5.76
N PHE A 113 19.80 8.05 -6.51
CA PHE A 113 18.68 7.27 -6.00
C PHE A 113 18.91 5.76 -6.09
N ARG A 114 20.03 5.29 -6.66
CA ARG A 114 20.33 3.85 -6.81
C ARG A 114 20.99 3.29 -5.55
N LEU A 115 20.34 3.45 -4.40
CA LEU A 115 20.89 3.07 -3.10
C LEU A 115 20.65 1.59 -2.78
N GLY A 116 19.76 0.93 -3.51
CA GLY A 116 19.43 -0.49 -3.32
C GLY A 116 18.53 -0.75 -2.11
N ASP A 117 18.03 0.30 -1.47
CA ASP A 117 17.03 0.24 -0.40
C ASP A 117 15.62 -0.04 -0.96
N ASN A 118 14.65 -0.25 -0.06
CA ASN A 118 13.28 -0.58 -0.44
C ASN A 118 12.60 0.56 -1.21
N ASP A 119 12.83 1.81 -0.79
CA ASP A 119 12.40 3.02 -1.52
C ASP A 119 12.87 3.00 -2.98
N THR A 120 14.15 2.69 -3.22
CA THR A 120 14.72 2.60 -4.57
C THR A 120 13.93 1.60 -5.42
N ARG A 121 13.58 0.44 -4.85
CA ARG A 121 12.84 -0.61 -5.57
C ARG A 121 11.41 -0.19 -5.90
N ILE A 122 10.72 0.47 -4.98
CA ILE A 122 9.37 0.99 -5.19
C ILE A 122 9.39 2.07 -6.28
N LEU A 123 10.36 3.00 -6.21
CA LEU A 123 10.54 4.05 -7.21
C LEU A 123 10.90 3.49 -8.58
N ALA A 124 11.74 2.44 -8.64
CA ALA A 124 12.10 1.78 -9.89
C ALA A 124 10.88 1.17 -10.57
N VAL A 125 10.02 0.48 -9.82
CA VAL A 125 8.76 -0.07 -10.34
C VAL A 125 7.89 1.03 -10.94
N ALA A 126 7.61 2.08 -10.16
CA ALA A 126 6.78 3.20 -10.63
C ALA A 126 7.37 3.89 -11.85
N ARG A 127 8.70 4.11 -11.87
CA ARG A 127 9.39 4.77 -12.97
C ARG A 127 9.40 3.95 -14.25
N ASN A 128 9.61 2.64 -14.14
CA ASN A 128 9.62 1.77 -15.31
C ASN A 128 8.23 1.67 -15.94
N LEU A 129 7.16 1.53 -15.14
CA LEU A 129 5.79 1.57 -15.64
C LEU A 129 5.47 2.90 -16.34
N ALA A 130 5.92 4.02 -15.79
CA ALA A 130 5.77 5.33 -16.43
C ALA A 130 6.53 5.41 -17.77
N ASN A 131 7.73 4.83 -17.86
CA ASN A 131 8.50 4.76 -19.10
C ASN A 131 7.84 3.87 -20.16
N GLU A 132 7.07 2.86 -19.75
CA GLU A 132 6.25 2.03 -20.63
C GLU A 132 4.96 2.72 -21.12
N GLY A 133 4.69 3.95 -20.62
CA GLY A 133 3.57 4.78 -21.05
C GLY A 133 2.36 4.74 -20.13
N HIS A 134 2.45 4.09 -18.96
CA HIS A 134 1.37 4.10 -17.97
C HIS A 134 1.26 5.47 -17.27
N GLN A 135 0.03 5.87 -16.93
CA GLN A 135 -0.23 7.03 -16.07
C GLN A 135 -0.06 6.61 -14.61
N VAL A 136 1.16 6.74 -14.09
CA VAL A 136 1.55 6.21 -12.78
C VAL A 136 1.43 7.26 -11.68
N THR A 137 0.79 6.90 -10.58
CA THR A 137 0.79 7.66 -9.33
C THR A 137 1.32 6.79 -8.19
N LEU A 138 2.39 7.22 -7.53
CA LEU A 138 2.88 6.57 -6.32
C LEU A 138 2.03 7.01 -5.13
N VAL A 139 1.50 6.07 -4.37
CA VAL A 139 0.71 6.34 -3.17
C VAL A 139 1.49 5.88 -1.95
N SER A 140 1.75 6.81 -1.03
CA SER A 140 2.48 6.53 0.21
C SER A 140 2.08 7.51 1.31
N LYS A 141 2.17 7.08 2.57
CA LYS A 141 2.06 7.97 3.73
C LYS A 141 3.38 8.65 4.07
N ASP A 142 4.50 8.13 3.58
CA ASP A 142 5.82 8.63 3.90
C ASP A 142 6.18 9.83 3.02
N LEU A 143 6.19 11.02 3.64
CA LEU A 143 6.56 12.26 2.99
C LEU A 143 7.93 12.19 2.28
N PRO A 144 9.00 11.60 2.87
CA PRO A 144 10.27 11.46 2.17
C PRO A 144 10.16 10.69 0.85
N LEU A 145 9.43 9.57 0.83
CA LEU A 145 9.25 8.76 -0.38
C LEU A 145 8.49 9.53 -1.46
N ARG A 146 7.43 10.28 -1.09
CA ARG A 146 6.69 11.16 -2.03
C ARG A 146 7.57 12.26 -2.63
N ILE A 147 8.45 12.86 -1.82
CA ILE A 147 9.43 13.86 -2.29
C ILE A 147 10.40 13.21 -3.28
N LYS A 148 10.93 12.02 -2.98
CA LYS A 148 11.82 11.27 -3.88
C LYS A 148 11.13 10.96 -5.22
N ALA A 149 9.87 10.52 -5.19
CA ALA A 149 9.06 10.25 -6.38
C ALA A 149 8.88 11.49 -7.26
N SER A 150 8.49 12.61 -6.64
CA SER A 150 8.34 13.89 -7.34
C SER A 150 9.66 14.35 -7.99
N ALA A 151 10.79 14.15 -7.29
CA ALA A 151 12.11 14.53 -7.79
C ALA A 151 12.57 13.70 -9.01
N VAL A 152 12.04 12.48 -9.19
CA VAL A 152 12.30 11.64 -10.38
C VAL A 152 11.20 11.75 -11.44
N GLY A 153 10.27 12.71 -11.28
CA GLY A 153 9.23 13.01 -12.27
C GLY A 153 8.08 12.01 -12.27
N LEU A 154 7.74 11.45 -11.11
CA LEU A 154 6.52 10.67 -10.88
C LEU A 154 5.48 11.51 -10.14
N ASP A 155 4.20 11.29 -10.45
CA ASP A 155 3.12 11.80 -9.61
C ASP A 155 3.12 11.03 -8.27
N ALA A 156 2.90 11.73 -7.16
CA ALA A 156 2.89 11.15 -5.84
C ALA A 156 1.77 11.73 -4.98
N GLU A 157 0.98 10.85 -4.38
CA GLU A 157 -0.18 11.21 -3.58
C GLU A 157 -0.09 10.64 -2.16
N GLU A 158 -0.68 11.39 -1.22
CA GLU A 158 -0.85 10.94 0.15
C GLU A 158 -2.05 10.00 0.27
N TYR A 159 -1.86 8.84 0.88
CA TYR A 159 -2.98 7.99 1.22
C TYR A 159 -3.82 8.60 2.34
N ARG A 160 -5.12 8.81 2.08
CA ARG A 160 -6.10 9.39 3.00
C ARG A 160 -7.33 8.51 3.25
N GLY A 161 -7.34 7.28 2.73
CA GLY A 161 -8.49 6.37 2.80
C GLY A 161 -8.81 5.80 4.19
N GLU A 162 -7.87 5.88 5.13
CA GLU A 162 -8.05 5.39 6.51
C GLU A 162 -9.22 6.07 7.25
N LEU A 163 -9.51 7.34 6.93
CA LEU A 163 -10.59 8.11 7.53
C LEU A 163 -11.99 7.53 7.26
N ALA A 164 -12.12 6.72 6.20
CA ALA A 164 -13.38 6.03 5.92
C ALA A 164 -13.63 4.85 6.89
N HIS A 165 -12.59 4.27 7.50
CA HIS A 165 -12.74 3.18 8.46
C HIS A 165 -13.15 3.63 9.86
N GLU A 166 -12.77 4.82 10.31
CA GLU A 166 -13.22 5.36 11.60
C GLU A 166 -14.76 5.46 11.69
N SER A 167 -15.42 5.54 10.53
CA SER A 167 -16.88 5.61 10.42
C SER A 167 -17.56 4.22 10.47
N ASP A 168 -16.86 3.14 10.09
CA ASP A 168 -17.47 1.83 9.81
C ASP A 168 -17.00 0.68 10.71
N SER A 169 -15.79 0.72 11.29
CA SER A 169 -15.26 -0.45 12.03
C SER A 169 -15.40 -0.37 13.55
N GLY A 170 -15.51 0.82 14.15
CA GLY A 170 -15.52 1.01 15.61
C GLY A 170 -14.32 0.42 16.36
N TRP A 171 -13.32 -0.11 15.64
CA TRP A 171 -12.22 -0.90 16.18
C TRP A 171 -10.98 -0.04 16.33
N THR A 172 -10.56 0.19 17.56
CA THR A 172 -9.44 1.08 17.91
C THR A 172 -8.08 0.37 17.89
N GLY A 173 -8.04 -0.92 17.53
CA GLY A 173 -6.84 -1.75 17.64
C GLY A 173 -6.51 -2.20 19.08
N MET A 174 -7.38 -1.85 20.04
CA MET A 174 -7.28 -2.27 21.43
C MET A 174 -8.64 -2.79 21.90
N GLN A 175 -8.62 -3.82 22.74
CA GLN A 175 -9.81 -4.32 23.40
C GLN A 175 -9.55 -4.46 24.89
N GLU A 176 -10.50 -4.00 25.69
CA GLU A 176 -10.51 -4.20 27.13
C GLU A 176 -11.10 -5.58 27.42
N VAL A 177 -10.38 -6.36 28.22
CA VAL A 177 -10.81 -7.67 28.71
C VAL A 177 -10.78 -7.59 30.22
N ASP A 178 -11.89 -7.96 30.86
CA ASP A 178 -11.96 -8.04 32.31
C ASP A 178 -11.18 -9.27 32.80
N LEU A 179 -10.29 -9.05 33.76
CA LEU A 179 -9.48 -10.11 34.38
C LEU A 179 -9.94 -10.35 35.80
N THR A 180 -9.93 -11.61 36.23
CA THR A 180 -10.01 -11.93 37.66
C THR A 180 -8.65 -11.71 38.33
N ALA A 181 -8.65 -11.65 39.66
CA ALA A 181 -7.39 -11.57 40.41
C ALA A 181 -6.48 -12.77 40.16
N ALA A 182 -7.06 -13.97 39.96
CA ALA A 182 -6.29 -15.18 39.67
C ALA A 182 -5.62 -15.11 38.29
N ASP A 183 -6.35 -14.64 37.27
CA ASP A 183 -5.80 -14.44 35.92
C ASP A 183 -4.63 -13.46 35.93
N LEU A 184 -4.73 -12.40 36.74
CA LEU A 184 -3.67 -11.42 36.88
C LEU A 184 -2.42 -12.03 37.55
N ASP A 185 -2.61 -12.83 38.60
CA ASP A 185 -1.51 -13.52 39.28
C ASP A 185 -0.80 -14.51 38.34
N ASP A 186 -1.55 -15.30 37.57
CA ASP A 186 -1.02 -16.24 36.58
C ASP A 186 -0.22 -15.51 35.48
N LEU A 187 -0.72 -14.35 35.02
CA LEU A 187 0.00 -13.51 34.06
C LEU A 187 1.31 -12.97 34.64
N TYR A 188 1.34 -12.58 35.91
CA TYR A 188 2.56 -12.10 36.58
C TYR A 188 3.61 -13.20 36.74
N ASP A 189 3.17 -14.43 37.03
CA ASP A 189 4.06 -15.56 37.26
C ASP A 189 4.60 -16.18 35.95
N GLU A 190 3.73 -16.34 34.94
CA GLU A 190 4.07 -17.01 33.69
C GLU A 190 4.46 -16.06 32.54
N GLY A 191 4.13 -14.76 32.67
CA GLY A 191 4.36 -13.75 31.65
C GLY A 191 3.46 -13.88 30.40
N VAL A 192 2.59 -14.89 30.38
CA VAL A 192 1.59 -15.15 29.35
C VAL A 192 0.34 -15.71 30.02
N LEU A 193 -0.83 -15.44 29.43
CA LEU A 193 -2.11 -15.90 29.94
C LEU A 193 -2.99 -16.31 28.77
N ASP A 194 -3.58 -17.50 28.83
CA ASP A 194 -4.50 -18.04 27.83
C ASP A 194 -5.94 -17.86 28.31
N LEU A 195 -6.57 -16.76 27.89
CA LEU A 195 -7.95 -16.41 28.23
C LEU A 195 -8.90 -16.88 27.14
N ASP A 196 -9.92 -17.65 27.52
CA ASP A 196 -10.97 -18.07 26.59
C ASP A 196 -11.69 -16.87 25.94
N ASP A 197 -11.99 -15.83 26.72
CA ASP A 197 -12.64 -14.60 26.24
C ASP A 197 -11.77 -13.78 25.27
N ALA A 198 -10.45 -13.99 25.28
CA ALA A 198 -9.52 -13.34 24.37
C ALA A 198 -9.34 -14.09 23.03
N ARG A 199 -9.75 -15.36 22.94
CA ARG A 199 -9.52 -16.20 21.76
C ARG A 199 -10.37 -15.81 20.56
N GLU A 200 -11.52 -15.19 20.79
CA GLU A 200 -12.43 -14.73 19.74
C GLU A 200 -12.24 -13.25 19.38
N LEU A 201 -11.27 -12.57 20.01
CA LEU A 201 -10.97 -11.17 19.73
C LEU A 201 -10.05 -11.03 18.48
N PRO A 202 -10.19 -9.93 17.70
CA PRO A 202 -9.45 -9.70 16.45
C PRO A 202 -7.91 -9.73 16.52
#